data_AF-A0A0F9BP73-F1
#
_entry.id   AF-A0A0F9BP73-F1
#
_cell.length_a   1.000
_cell.length_b   1.000
_cell.length_c   1.000
_cell.angle_alpha   90.00
_cell.angle_beta   90.00
_cell.angle_gamma   90.00
#
_symmetry.space_group_name_H-M   'P 1'
#
loop_
_entity.id
_entity.type
_entity.pdbx_description
1 polymer ?
#
loop_
_entity_poly.entity_id
_entity_poly.type
_entity_poly.pdbx_seq_one_letter_code
_entity_poly.pdbx_strand_id
1 'polypeptide(L)'
;VYPDPDVVDLILILPDGSFTSIEMSNVSSFVIPDDPNEVNYPYANMWGTEYFVSVNMSDYYDFNEKSANVGYFFSAPLTGGYNSILLDSGVASTDMYFSSDDDFFDKPFEIYVQGIDKEKPQIVVPMLDIYVSAPSIEAPEVARLVTQPLEKLLAQLRGVEHIYSTTQSNGTVVTLRFTVGHDREQAILDTYAKLYSYQHTMASVISSWQVRPVEVNDVPIVMLGLFSKDPKLYNDYELTRFANEIANSLQRIENTSEVKVIAGRKRTLTVNLDATALAAHQTTLSDVYYALSDSNQLFQVGSVVNAEQQIMLQAGDVLRTKAAIEQLVVNVINGKSVYLKDIAKVLDGPSEPENYQWLAQSDTTQEHPLVTLSVAKKAGTNAVAVANDVHAMMADLKTNFLPSQIDYTILRDYGQTA
;
A
#
# COMPACT_ATOMS: atom_id res chain seq x y z
N VAL A 1 -27.93 -10.39 8.15
CA VAL A 1 -27.75 -11.13 6.90
C VAL A 1 -26.26 -11.22 6.68
N TYR A 2 -25.65 -12.27 7.23
CA TYR A 2 -24.24 -12.60 7.02
C TYR A 2 -24.06 -13.08 5.58
N PRO A 3 -22.98 -12.74 4.86
CA PRO A 3 -22.61 -13.50 3.68
C PRO A 3 -22.01 -14.83 4.16
N ASP A 4 -22.53 -15.92 3.63
CA ASP A 4 -22.08 -17.29 3.88
C ASP A 4 -20.62 -17.48 3.42
N PRO A 5 -19.72 -18.13 4.17
CA PRO A 5 -18.30 -18.23 3.83
C PRO A 5 -17.97 -19.27 2.75
N ASP A 6 -18.95 -20.01 2.26
CA ASP A 6 -18.71 -21.32 1.62
C ASP A 6 -19.30 -21.41 0.20
N VAL A 7 -18.91 -20.50 -0.70
CA VAL A 7 -19.23 -20.64 -2.13
C VAL A 7 -18.05 -21.30 -2.85
N VAL A 8 -18.24 -22.56 -3.24
CA VAL A 8 -17.32 -23.31 -4.10
C VAL A 8 -17.68 -23.00 -5.55
N ASP A 9 -16.74 -22.48 -6.34
CA ASP A 9 -16.92 -22.29 -7.78
C ASP A 9 -16.35 -23.49 -8.54
N LEU A 10 -17.19 -24.11 -9.38
CA LEU A 10 -16.78 -25.24 -10.21
C LEU A 10 -16.41 -24.72 -11.61
N ILE A 11 -15.11 -24.78 -11.95
CA ILE A 11 -14.62 -24.33 -13.26
C ILE A 11 -14.58 -25.52 -14.21
N LEU A 12 -15.40 -25.47 -15.26
CA LEU A 12 -15.43 -26.46 -16.34
C LEU A 12 -14.63 -25.94 -17.52
N ILE A 13 -13.62 -26.69 -17.96
CA ILE A 13 -12.85 -26.41 -19.17
C ILE A 13 -13.28 -27.40 -20.25
N LEU A 14 -13.76 -26.90 -21.37
CA LEU A 14 -14.26 -27.70 -22.49
C LEU A 14 -13.12 -28.11 -23.43
N PRO A 15 -13.32 -29.16 -24.26
CA PRO A 15 -12.29 -29.68 -25.17
C PRO A 15 -11.80 -28.68 -26.24
N ASP A 16 -12.52 -27.58 -26.45
CA ASP A 16 -12.16 -26.50 -27.36
C ASP A 16 -11.32 -25.39 -26.69
N GLY A 17 -11.04 -25.52 -25.39
CA GLY A 17 -10.25 -24.58 -24.60
C GLY A 17 -11.06 -23.41 -24.01
N SER A 18 -12.38 -23.40 -24.20
CA SER A 18 -13.26 -22.46 -23.49
C SER A 18 -13.48 -22.91 -22.04
N PHE A 19 -13.75 -21.96 -21.14
CA PHE A 19 -14.00 -22.25 -19.73
C PHE A 19 -15.25 -21.52 -19.23
N THR A 20 -15.96 -22.13 -18.28
CA THR A 20 -17.07 -21.51 -17.55
C THR A 20 -16.96 -21.79 -16.05
N SER A 21 -17.43 -20.87 -15.21
CA SER A 21 -17.49 -21.02 -13.76
C SER A 21 -18.94 -21.17 -13.33
N ILE A 22 -19.24 -22.23 -12.58
CA ILE A 22 -20.55 -22.43 -11.96
C ILE A 22 -20.43 -22.08 -10.48
N GLU A 23 -21.10 -21.00 -10.06
CA GLU A 23 -21.31 -20.67 -8.65
C GLU A 23 -22.26 -21.70 -8.02
N MET A 24 -21.79 -22.49 -7.05
CA MET A 24 -22.62 -23.51 -6.39
C MET A 24 -23.77 -22.95 -5.54
N SER A 25 -23.87 -21.63 -5.37
CA SER A 25 -25.00 -20.96 -4.70
C SER A 25 -26.35 -21.12 -5.41
N ASN A 26 -26.36 -21.61 -6.66
CA ASN A 26 -27.57 -21.81 -7.47
C ASN A 26 -27.99 -23.30 -7.65
N VAL A 27 -27.43 -24.24 -6.89
CA VAL A 27 -27.83 -25.67 -6.94
C VAL A 27 -29.13 -25.88 -6.17
N SER A 28 -30.22 -26.18 -6.88
CA SER A 28 -31.59 -26.02 -6.38
C SER A 28 -32.30 -27.28 -5.87
N SER A 29 -31.66 -28.46 -5.80
CA SER A 29 -32.33 -29.60 -5.15
C SER A 29 -31.40 -30.65 -4.56
N PHE A 30 -31.74 -31.05 -3.33
CA PHE A 30 -31.29 -32.26 -2.65
C PHE A 30 -32.37 -33.32 -2.93
N VAL A 31 -32.06 -34.40 -3.65
CA VAL A 31 -32.97 -35.55 -3.77
C VAL A 31 -32.40 -36.66 -2.93
N ILE A 32 -33.04 -36.93 -1.78
CA ILE A 32 -32.82 -38.16 -1.00
C ILE A 32 -33.86 -39.15 -1.54
N PRO A 33 -33.48 -40.23 -2.24
CA PRO A 33 -34.44 -41.26 -2.63
C PRO A 33 -34.94 -41.99 -1.39
N ASP A 34 -36.26 -42.06 -1.20
CA ASP A 34 -36.89 -42.79 -0.08
C ASP A 34 -36.85 -44.32 -0.24
N ASP A 35 -36.46 -44.84 -1.41
CA ASP A 35 -36.32 -46.29 -1.67
C ASP A 35 -35.03 -46.60 -2.46
N PRO A 36 -34.10 -47.42 -1.92
CA PRO A 36 -32.85 -47.80 -2.58
C PRO A 36 -33.01 -48.58 -3.88
N ASN A 37 -34.21 -49.06 -4.22
CA ASN A 37 -34.43 -49.93 -5.37
C ASN A 37 -35.20 -49.28 -6.54
N GLU A 38 -35.61 -48.02 -6.43
CA GLU A 38 -36.50 -47.42 -7.45
C GLU A 38 -35.79 -46.67 -8.59
N VAL A 39 -34.48 -46.51 -8.56
CA VAL A 39 -33.75 -45.81 -9.64
C VAL A 39 -32.76 -46.76 -10.31
N ASN A 40 -33.15 -47.24 -11.49
CA ASN A 40 -32.43 -48.21 -12.28
C ASN A 40 -31.27 -47.53 -13.04
N TYR A 41 -30.20 -47.19 -12.33
CA TYR A 41 -28.92 -46.85 -12.97
C TYR A 41 -28.12 -48.14 -13.21
N PRO A 42 -27.67 -48.45 -14.45
CA PRO A 42 -27.24 -49.80 -14.80
C PRO A 42 -25.96 -50.33 -14.13
N TYR A 43 -25.26 -49.54 -13.29
CA TYR A 43 -23.97 -49.94 -12.70
C TYR A 43 -23.70 -49.39 -11.29
N ALA A 44 -24.72 -49.17 -10.45
CA ALA A 44 -24.52 -48.77 -9.05
C ALA A 44 -24.83 -49.94 -8.09
N ASN A 45 -23.86 -50.81 -7.83
CA ASN A 45 -23.95 -51.71 -6.68
C ASN A 45 -23.53 -50.93 -5.43
N MET A 46 -24.50 -50.56 -4.59
CA MET A 46 -24.28 -49.80 -3.36
C MET A 46 -23.68 -50.66 -2.24
N TRP A 47 -22.50 -50.30 -1.73
CA TRP A 47 -21.94 -50.82 -0.48
C TRP A 47 -21.68 -49.66 0.50
N GLY A 48 -22.66 -49.31 1.34
CA GLY A 48 -22.42 -48.50 2.55
C GLY A 48 -22.91 -47.04 2.52
N THR A 49 -22.30 -46.21 3.40
CA THR A 49 -22.66 -44.82 3.71
C THR A 49 -22.10 -43.83 2.69
N GLU A 50 -22.54 -43.94 1.44
CA GLU A 50 -22.20 -43.02 0.35
C GLU A 50 -23.42 -42.17 -0.01
N TYR A 51 -23.22 -40.86 -0.16
CA TYR A 51 -24.27 -39.89 -0.49
C TYR A 51 -24.12 -39.45 -1.95
N PHE A 52 -25.25 -39.29 -2.67
CA PHE A 52 -25.29 -38.93 -4.09
C PHE A 52 -25.85 -37.52 -4.30
N VAL A 53 -25.17 -36.70 -5.10
CA VAL A 53 -25.65 -35.37 -5.52
C VAL A 53 -25.59 -35.30 -7.04
N SER A 54 -26.73 -35.03 -7.69
CA SER A 54 -26.80 -34.80 -9.14
C SER A 54 -27.10 -33.34 -9.46
N VAL A 55 -26.31 -32.74 -10.34
CA VAL A 55 -26.59 -31.41 -10.90
C VAL A 55 -27.01 -31.56 -12.35
N ASN A 56 -28.19 -31.04 -12.70
CA ASN A 56 -28.69 -31.01 -14.06
C ASN A 56 -28.13 -29.79 -14.79
N MET A 57 -27.39 -30.02 -15.87
CA MET A 57 -26.68 -28.97 -16.60
C MET A 57 -27.57 -28.20 -17.60
N SER A 58 -28.83 -28.63 -17.82
CA SER A 58 -29.77 -27.90 -18.68
C SER A 58 -30.19 -26.54 -18.12
N ASP A 59 -29.98 -26.30 -16.82
CA ASP A 59 -30.34 -25.03 -16.17
C ASP A 59 -29.28 -23.93 -16.39
N TYR A 60 -28.10 -24.29 -16.90
CA TYR A 60 -26.96 -23.38 -17.09
C TYR A 60 -26.53 -23.22 -18.55
N TYR A 61 -26.98 -24.11 -19.46
CA TYR A 61 -26.69 -24.03 -20.89
C TYR A 61 -27.84 -24.57 -21.76
N ASP A 62 -28.11 -23.90 -22.88
CA ASP A 62 -29.06 -24.35 -23.91
C ASP A 62 -28.38 -25.42 -24.79
N PHE A 63 -28.31 -26.65 -24.28
CA PHE A 63 -27.95 -27.81 -25.08
C PHE A 63 -29.15 -28.16 -25.96
N ASN A 64 -28.97 -28.18 -27.29
CA ASN A 64 -29.98 -28.58 -28.28
C ASN A 64 -30.65 -29.94 -27.93
N GLU A 65 -31.68 -29.88 -27.09
CA GLU A 65 -32.54 -30.98 -26.62
C GLU A 65 -31.86 -32.14 -25.85
N LYS A 66 -30.66 -31.97 -25.26
CA LYS A 66 -30.03 -33.02 -24.45
C LYS A 66 -29.68 -32.57 -23.04
N SER A 67 -30.27 -33.22 -22.03
CA SER A 67 -29.95 -33.06 -20.62
C SER A 67 -28.67 -33.84 -20.28
N ALA A 68 -27.72 -33.19 -19.61
CA ALA A 68 -26.53 -33.84 -19.05
C ALA A 68 -26.59 -33.72 -17.52
N ASN A 69 -26.48 -34.86 -16.82
CA ASN A 69 -26.42 -34.91 -15.36
C ASN A 69 -24.99 -35.24 -14.92
N VAL A 70 -24.45 -34.45 -14.00
CA VAL A 70 -23.17 -34.74 -13.34
C VAL A 70 -23.47 -35.21 -11.93
N GLY A 71 -23.06 -36.44 -11.60
CA GLY A 71 -23.27 -37.06 -10.29
C GLY A 71 -21.98 -37.13 -9.47
N TYR A 72 -22.07 -36.83 -8.18
CA TYR A 72 -20.97 -36.93 -7.22
C TYR A 72 -21.32 -37.93 -6.11
N PHE A 73 -20.36 -38.80 -5.76
CA PHE A 73 -20.43 -39.64 -4.57
C PHE A 73 -19.44 -39.12 -3.51
N PHE A 74 -19.87 -39.03 -2.25
CA PHE A 74 -18.94 -38.77 -1.16
C PHE A 74 -19.29 -39.60 0.09
N SER A 75 -18.26 -39.90 0.88
CA SER A 75 -18.35 -40.60 2.16
C SER A 75 -17.90 -39.66 3.27
N ALA A 76 -18.81 -39.24 4.14
CA ALA A 76 -18.52 -38.44 5.34
C ALA A 76 -19.25 -38.99 6.57
N PRO A 77 -18.60 -39.07 7.75
CA PRO A 77 -19.27 -39.48 8.98
C PRO A 77 -20.22 -38.36 9.46
N LEU A 78 -21.52 -38.66 9.58
CA LEU A 78 -22.51 -37.74 10.15
C LEU A 78 -22.30 -37.61 11.67
N THR A 79 -21.51 -36.62 12.10
CA THR A 79 -21.50 -36.19 13.51
C THR A 79 -22.44 -35.01 13.71
N GLY A 80 -23.65 -35.29 14.18
CA GLY A 80 -24.52 -34.35 14.89
C GLY A 80 -25.44 -33.50 14.02
N GLY A 81 -26.72 -33.89 13.96
CA GLY A 81 -27.91 -33.00 14.06
C GLY A 81 -28.07 -31.76 13.17
N TYR A 82 -27.24 -31.51 12.17
CA TYR A 82 -27.35 -30.35 11.26
C TYR A 82 -27.50 -30.79 9.81
N ASN A 83 -28.35 -30.09 9.05
CA ASN A 83 -28.61 -30.26 7.61
C ASN A 83 -27.46 -29.72 6.73
N SER A 84 -26.21 -29.76 7.21
CA SER A 84 -25.04 -29.32 6.44
C SER A 84 -23.89 -30.32 6.61
N ILE A 85 -23.26 -30.65 5.50
CA ILE A 85 -22.14 -31.59 5.43
C ILE A 85 -20.87 -30.74 5.30
N LEU A 86 -20.02 -30.79 6.33
CA LEU A 86 -18.69 -30.16 6.32
C LEU A 86 -17.71 -31.11 5.62
N LEU A 87 -17.20 -30.70 4.46
CA LEU A 87 -16.12 -31.41 3.77
C LEU A 87 -14.78 -30.90 4.33
N ASP A 88 -14.15 -31.71 5.18
CA ASP A 88 -12.79 -31.43 5.67
C ASP A 88 -11.76 -31.73 4.58
N SER A 89 -10.70 -30.93 4.55
CA SER A 89 -9.64 -30.81 3.54
C SER A 89 -8.69 -32.02 3.42
N GLY A 90 -9.25 -33.22 3.39
CA GLY A 90 -8.54 -34.46 3.08
C GLY A 90 -8.79 -34.87 1.64
N VAL A 91 -7.72 -35.04 0.86
CA VAL A 91 -7.72 -35.51 -0.53
C VAL A 91 -8.68 -36.68 -0.71
N ALA A 92 -9.88 -36.42 -1.24
CA ALA A 92 -10.81 -37.43 -1.69
C ALA A 92 -10.56 -37.63 -3.19
N SER A 93 -9.87 -38.72 -3.55
CA SER A 93 -9.92 -39.20 -4.93
C SER A 93 -11.29 -39.83 -5.15
N THR A 94 -12.13 -39.22 -5.98
CA THR A 94 -13.46 -39.75 -6.30
C THR A 94 -13.58 -39.92 -7.80
N ASP A 95 -14.10 -41.08 -8.22
CA ASP A 95 -14.42 -41.39 -9.60
C ASP A 95 -15.74 -40.70 -10.01
N MET A 96 -15.71 -39.94 -11.11
CA MET A 96 -16.86 -39.26 -11.68
C MET A 96 -17.47 -40.09 -12.83
N TYR A 97 -18.80 -40.16 -12.89
CA TYR A 97 -19.52 -40.84 -13.97
C TYR A 97 -20.46 -39.87 -14.71
N PHE A 98 -20.46 -39.98 -16.03
CA PHE A 98 -21.38 -39.27 -16.93
C PHE A 98 -22.42 -40.26 -17.45
N SER A 99 -23.70 -39.88 -17.40
CA SER A 99 -24.79 -40.62 -18.05
C SER A 99 -25.53 -39.66 -18.96
N SER A 100 -25.50 -39.95 -20.26
CA SER A 100 -26.45 -39.45 -21.25
C SER A 100 -27.10 -40.66 -21.93
N ASP A 101 -28.34 -40.52 -22.39
CA ASP A 101 -29.09 -41.63 -22.97
C ASP A 101 -28.63 -42.06 -24.38
N ASP A 102 -27.66 -41.38 -25.02
CA ASP A 102 -27.09 -41.86 -26.28
C ASP A 102 -25.73 -41.22 -26.62
N ASP A 103 -24.80 -42.12 -26.93
CA ASP A 103 -23.46 -41.98 -27.52
C ASP A 103 -22.33 -41.29 -26.72
N PHE A 104 -21.26 -42.09 -26.55
CA PHE A 104 -20.00 -41.81 -25.89
C PHE A 104 -19.27 -40.58 -26.47
N PHE A 105 -18.96 -39.59 -25.63
CA PHE A 105 -17.87 -38.66 -25.89
C PHE A 105 -16.54 -39.37 -25.58
N ASP A 106 -15.87 -39.90 -26.61
CA ASP A 106 -14.60 -40.62 -26.52
C ASP A 106 -13.37 -39.68 -26.39
N LYS A 107 -13.50 -38.59 -25.62
CA LYS A 107 -12.37 -37.72 -25.28
C LYS A 107 -12.29 -37.55 -23.76
N PRO A 108 -11.17 -37.90 -23.11
CA PRO A 108 -11.00 -37.64 -21.68
C PRO A 108 -10.99 -36.13 -21.45
N PHE A 109 -11.89 -35.64 -20.61
CA PHE A 109 -11.85 -34.28 -20.06
C PHE A 109 -11.26 -34.38 -18.65
N GLU A 110 -10.22 -33.59 -18.37
CA GLU A 110 -9.67 -33.43 -17.03
C GLU A 110 -10.37 -32.26 -16.33
N ILE A 111 -11.05 -32.53 -15.22
CA ILE A 111 -11.65 -31.49 -14.37
C ILE A 111 -10.70 -31.25 -13.20
N TYR A 112 -10.17 -30.04 -13.10
CA TYR A 112 -9.33 -29.60 -11.99
C TYR A 112 -10.21 -28.95 -10.93
N VAL A 113 -10.44 -29.65 -9.81
CA VAL A 113 -11.04 -29.04 -8.62
C VAL A 113 -9.92 -28.30 -7.89
N GLN A 114 -9.77 -27.01 -8.18
CA GLN A 114 -8.86 -26.15 -7.44
C GLN A 114 -9.60 -25.63 -6.21
N GLY A 115 -9.39 -26.28 -5.06
CA GLY A 115 -9.69 -25.64 -3.78
C GLY A 115 -8.95 -24.32 -3.74
N ILE A 116 -9.67 -23.21 -3.56
CA ILE A 116 -9.08 -21.88 -3.42
C ILE A 116 -8.50 -21.82 -2.01
N ASP A 117 -7.37 -22.51 -1.81
CA ASP A 117 -6.58 -22.32 -0.62
C ASP A 117 -6.08 -20.88 -0.63
N LYS A 118 -6.35 -20.17 0.46
CA LYS A 118 -6.00 -18.76 0.67
C LYS A 118 -4.49 -18.65 0.78
N GLU A 119 -3.82 -18.67 -0.36
CA GLU A 119 -2.50 -18.12 -0.68
C GLU A 119 -2.10 -18.70 -2.03
N LYS A 120 -2.40 -17.98 -3.13
CA LYS A 120 -1.48 -18.05 -4.28
C LYS A 120 -0.09 -17.85 -3.66
N PRO A 121 0.93 -18.71 -3.89
CA PRO A 121 2.27 -18.36 -3.48
C PRO A 121 2.49 -16.97 -4.05
N GLN A 122 2.57 -15.96 -3.18
CA GLN A 122 2.86 -14.63 -3.65
C GLN A 122 4.20 -14.82 -4.35
N ILE A 123 4.23 -14.61 -5.67
CA ILE A 123 5.49 -14.60 -6.41
C ILE A 123 6.17 -13.34 -5.89
N VAL A 124 6.87 -13.47 -4.75
CA VAL A 124 7.59 -12.38 -4.12
C VAL A 124 8.80 -12.16 -5.00
N VAL A 125 8.72 -11.11 -5.79
CA VAL A 125 9.83 -10.61 -6.59
C VAL A 125 10.51 -9.56 -5.72
N PRO A 126 11.73 -9.80 -5.19
CA PRO A 126 12.44 -8.79 -4.43
C PRO A 126 12.73 -7.58 -5.34
N MET A 127 12.35 -6.40 -4.87
CA MET A 127 12.62 -5.15 -5.55
C MET A 127 13.35 -4.20 -4.60
N LEU A 128 14.33 -3.46 -5.10
CA LEU A 128 15.12 -2.50 -4.34
C LEU A 128 15.20 -1.18 -5.09
N ASP A 129 14.81 -0.10 -4.44
CA ASP A 129 15.00 1.26 -4.94
C ASP A 129 16.24 1.89 -4.36
N ILE A 130 17.08 2.45 -5.22
CA ILE A 130 18.33 3.11 -4.86
C ILE A 130 18.20 4.58 -5.24
N TYR A 131 18.00 5.41 -4.22
CA TYR A 131 17.94 6.86 -4.37
C TYR A 131 19.34 7.42 -4.31
N VAL A 132 19.76 8.17 -5.32
CA VAL A 132 21.08 8.81 -5.37
C VAL A 132 20.93 10.31 -5.53
N SER A 133 21.54 11.07 -4.62
CA SER A 133 21.55 12.52 -4.66
C SER A 133 22.82 13.03 -5.32
N ALA A 134 22.66 13.89 -6.32
CA ALA A 134 23.72 14.57 -7.06
C ALA A 134 23.36 16.06 -7.21
N PRO A 135 23.46 16.84 -6.13
CA PRO A 135 22.93 18.20 -6.07
C PRO A 135 23.59 19.13 -7.09
N SER A 136 22.81 20.08 -7.61
CA SER A 136 23.26 21.13 -8.54
C SER A 136 23.74 20.61 -9.89
N ILE A 137 23.20 19.48 -10.35
CA ILE A 137 23.48 18.89 -11.66
C ILE A 137 22.18 18.67 -12.43
N GLU A 138 22.20 19.05 -13.70
CA GLU A 138 21.08 18.86 -14.62
C GLU A 138 20.92 17.41 -15.06
N ALA A 139 19.68 16.99 -15.32
CA ALA A 139 19.33 15.60 -15.62
C ALA A 139 20.21 14.92 -16.70
N PRO A 140 20.59 15.56 -17.83
CA PRO A 140 21.45 14.91 -18.82
C PRO A 140 22.84 14.54 -18.29
N GLU A 141 23.39 15.38 -17.41
CA GLU A 141 24.70 15.16 -16.84
C GLU A 141 24.65 14.16 -15.67
N VAL A 142 23.57 14.17 -14.88
CA VAL A 142 23.30 13.11 -13.89
C VAL A 142 23.20 11.75 -14.59
N ALA A 143 22.50 11.67 -15.72
CA ALA A 143 22.35 10.41 -16.46
C ALA A 143 23.71 9.82 -16.87
N ARG A 144 24.62 10.67 -17.34
CA ARG A 144 25.94 10.29 -17.84
C ARG A 144 26.95 9.99 -16.73
N LEU A 145 26.98 10.84 -15.69
CA LEU A 145 27.98 10.75 -14.61
C LEU A 145 27.57 9.83 -13.47
N VAL A 146 26.27 9.65 -13.24
CA VAL A 146 25.72 8.94 -12.08
C VAL A 146 24.93 7.72 -12.51
N THR A 147 23.86 7.90 -13.30
CA THR A 147 22.92 6.81 -13.61
C THR A 147 23.58 5.67 -14.40
N GLN A 148 24.25 5.97 -15.52
CA GLN A 148 24.87 4.95 -16.36
C GLN A 148 26.00 4.15 -15.65
N PRO A 149 26.95 4.78 -14.93
CA PRO A 149 27.93 4.03 -14.15
C PRO A 149 27.30 3.18 -13.05
N LEU A 150 26.25 3.70 -12.40
CA LEU A 150 25.53 3.00 -11.33
C LEU A 150 24.79 1.76 -11.85
N GLU A 151 24.05 1.88 -12.96
CA GLU A 151 23.39 0.74 -13.62
C GLU A 151 24.41 -0.34 -13.99
N LYS A 152 25.55 0.06 -14.58
CA LYS A 152 26.61 -0.88 -14.96
C LYS A 152 27.24 -1.57 -13.75
N LEU A 153 27.32 -0.89 -12.61
CA LEU A 153 27.81 -1.46 -11.37
C LEU A 153 26.81 -2.48 -10.80
N LEU A 154 25.53 -2.12 -10.77
CA LEU A 154 24.46 -2.92 -10.19
C LEU A 154 24.08 -4.11 -11.06
N ALA A 155 24.25 -4.02 -12.39
CA ALA A 155 24.07 -5.14 -13.32
C ALA A 155 25.03 -6.33 -13.04
N GLN A 156 26.07 -6.13 -12.22
CA GLN A 156 26.99 -7.20 -11.81
C GLN A 156 26.48 -7.99 -10.60
N LEU A 157 25.39 -7.56 -9.97
CA LEU A 157 24.77 -8.27 -8.85
C LEU A 157 24.12 -9.56 -9.36
N ARG A 158 24.26 -10.63 -8.58
CA ARG A 158 23.65 -11.92 -8.91
C ARG A 158 22.16 -11.86 -8.62
N GLY A 159 21.36 -12.45 -9.51
CA GLY A 159 19.91 -12.52 -9.33
C GLY A 159 19.15 -11.26 -9.79
N VAL A 160 19.82 -10.21 -10.29
CA VAL A 160 19.13 -9.07 -10.91
C VAL A 160 18.60 -9.49 -12.30
N GLU A 161 17.29 -9.40 -12.49
CA GLU A 161 16.60 -9.69 -13.75
C GLU A 161 16.42 -8.41 -14.58
N HIS A 162 15.98 -7.32 -13.94
CA HIS A 162 15.76 -6.03 -14.58
C HIS A 162 16.30 -4.88 -13.75
N ILE A 163 16.79 -3.85 -14.43
CA ILE A 163 17.18 -2.56 -13.85
C ILE A 163 16.38 -1.49 -14.56
N TYR A 164 15.63 -0.70 -13.78
CA TYR A 164 14.95 0.49 -14.26
C TYR A 164 15.60 1.70 -13.62
N SER A 165 15.63 2.83 -14.34
CA SER A 165 16.11 4.08 -13.77
C SER A 165 15.24 5.24 -14.20
N THR A 166 15.07 6.19 -13.29
CA THR A 166 14.44 7.48 -13.55
C THR A 166 15.40 8.56 -13.09
N THR A 167 15.89 9.36 -14.04
CA THR A 167 16.84 10.45 -13.77
C THR A 167 16.13 11.79 -13.82
N GLN A 168 16.44 12.65 -12.86
CA GLN A 168 15.94 14.02 -12.79
C GLN A 168 17.09 14.97 -12.42
N SER A 169 16.85 16.28 -12.49
CA SER A 169 17.84 17.22 -11.96
C SER A 169 18.04 16.95 -10.47
N ASN A 170 19.28 17.07 -10.00
CA ASN A 170 19.72 16.79 -8.64
C ASN A 170 19.78 15.31 -8.20
N GLY A 171 19.44 14.32 -9.05
CA GLY A 171 19.54 12.93 -8.64
C GLY A 171 18.87 11.90 -9.56
N THR A 172 18.95 10.63 -9.16
CA THR A 172 18.37 9.51 -9.90
C THR A 172 17.84 8.45 -8.94
N VAL A 173 16.82 7.72 -9.37
CA VAL A 173 16.29 6.55 -8.69
C VAL A 173 16.51 5.34 -9.58
N VAL A 174 17.19 4.32 -9.06
CA VAL A 174 17.42 3.05 -9.77
C VAL A 174 16.68 1.92 -9.05
N THR A 175 15.76 1.27 -9.74
CA THR A 175 14.98 0.14 -9.24
C THR A 175 15.59 -1.16 -9.75
N LEU A 176 16.05 -2.01 -8.85
CA LEU A 176 16.50 -3.36 -9.14
C LEU A 176 15.35 -4.34 -8.92
N ARG A 177 15.08 -5.16 -9.92
CA ARG A 177 14.15 -6.28 -9.83
C ARG A 177 14.94 -7.58 -9.88
N PHE A 178 14.82 -8.40 -8.85
CA PHE A 178 15.49 -9.68 -8.76
C PHE A 178 14.63 -10.80 -9.37
N THR A 179 15.26 -11.93 -9.67
CA THR A 179 14.58 -13.15 -10.12
C THR A 179 13.66 -13.69 -9.03
N VAL A 180 12.56 -14.32 -9.45
CA VAL A 180 11.62 -15.01 -8.54
C VAL A 180 12.36 -16.00 -7.64
N GLY A 181 12.10 -15.93 -6.32
CA GLY A 181 12.71 -16.83 -5.33
C GLY A 181 14.12 -16.46 -4.88
N HIS A 182 14.66 -15.32 -5.32
CA HIS A 182 15.90 -14.78 -4.76
C HIS A 182 15.68 -14.30 -3.31
N ASP A 183 16.63 -14.57 -2.42
CA ASP A 183 16.54 -14.16 -1.01
C ASP A 183 16.61 -12.64 -0.87
N ARG A 184 15.63 -12.05 -0.20
CA ARG A 184 15.47 -10.59 -0.12
C ARG A 184 16.55 -9.97 0.76
N GLU A 185 16.82 -10.57 1.90
CA GLU A 185 17.83 -10.11 2.86
C GLU A 185 19.22 -10.12 2.21
N GLN A 186 19.52 -11.18 1.43
CA GLN A 186 20.75 -11.28 0.67
C GLN A 186 20.83 -10.25 -0.46
N ALA A 187 19.74 -10.00 -1.20
CA ALA A 187 19.71 -8.94 -2.21
C ALA A 187 20.04 -7.56 -1.63
N ILE A 188 19.49 -7.24 -0.45
CA ILE A 188 19.77 -5.99 0.26
C ILE A 188 21.25 -5.92 0.63
N LEU A 189 21.77 -6.98 1.27
CA LEU A 189 23.16 -7.04 1.72
C LEU A 189 24.15 -6.94 0.55
N ASP A 190 23.91 -7.69 -0.52
CA ASP A 190 24.76 -7.70 -1.72
C ASP A 190 24.76 -6.34 -2.40
N THR A 191 23.59 -5.70 -2.50
CA THR A 191 23.46 -4.35 -3.07
C THR A 191 24.25 -3.34 -2.24
N TYR A 192 24.10 -3.37 -0.92
CA TYR A 192 24.86 -2.50 -0.02
C TYR A 192 26.36 -2.74 -0.12
N ALA A 193 26.80 -4.00 -0.04
CA ALA A 193 28.20 -4.38 -0.13
C ALA A 193 28.83 -3.89 -1.44
N LYS A 194 28.11 -4.03 -2.57
CA LYS A 194 28.58 -3.60 -3.89
C LYS A 194 28.67 -2.08 -4.02
N LEU A 195 27.69 -1.33 -3.52
CA LEU A 195 27.72 0.14 -3.54
C LEU A 195 28.90 0.67 -2.71
N TYR A 196 29.06 0.17 -1.49
CA TYR A 196 30.14 0.60 -0.61
C TYR A 196 31.52 0.17 -1.09
N SER A 197 31.67 -1.02 -1.69
CA SER A 197 32.98 -1.45 -2.21
C SER A 197 33.47 -0.61 -3.40
N TYR A 198 32.57 0.05 -4.12
CA TYR A 198 32.90 0.90 -5.28
C TYR A 198 32.75 2.40 -5.01
N GLN A 199 32.47 2.79 -3.76
CA GLN A 199 32.31 4.18 -3.35
C GLN A 199 33.46 5.09 -3.82
N HIS A 200 34.70 4.59 -3.78
CA HIS A 200 35.88 5.37 -4.19
C HIS A 200 35.97 5.64 -5.70
N THR A 201 35.26 4.86 -6.53
CA THR A 201 35.25 4.99 -8.00
C THR A 201 34.08 5.81 -8.52
N MET A 202 33.11 6.08 -7.65
CA MET A 202 31.92 6.84 -8.00
C MET A 202 32.27 8.31 -8.25
N ALA A 203 31.49 8.96 -9.09
CA ALA A 203 31.68 10.37 -9.39
C ALA A 203 31.53 11.20 -8.09
N SER A 204 32.47 12.11 -7.86
CA SER A 204 32.53 13.01 -6.69
C SER A 204 31.29 13.90 -6.53
N VAL A 205 30.44 13.95 -7.55
CA VAL A 205 29.19 14.69 -7.55
C VAL A 205 28.09 14.01 -6.74
N ILE A 206 28.24 12.73 -6.42
CA ILE A 206 27.28 11.98 -5.60
C ILE A 206 27.48 12.38 -4.14
N SER A 207 26.45 12.97 -3.53
CA SER A 207 26.50 13.42 -2.13
C SER A 207 26.14 12.29 -1.16
N SER A 208 25.16 11.46 -1.54
CA SER A 208 24.62 10.38 -0.71
C SER A 208 23.78 9.41 -1.55
N TRP A 209 23.58 8.19 -1.04
CA TRP A 209 22.60 7.25 -1.57
C TRP A 209 21.85 6.55 -0.45
N GLN A 210 20.65 6.04 -0.76
CA GLN A 210 19.83 5.24 0.14
C GLN A 210 19.26 4.04 -0.62
N VAL A 211 19.45 2.84 -0.08
CA VAL A 211 18.83 1.62 -0.60
C VAL A 211 17.57 1.32 0.22
N ARG A 212 16.43 1.20 -0.46
CA ARG A 212 15.12 0.94 0.15
C ARG A 212 14.53 -0.34 -0.45
N PRO A 213 14.23 -1.38 0.36
CA PRO A 213 13.43 -2.49 -0.13
C PRO A 213 12.04 -1.99 -0.51
N VAL A 214 11.58 -2.41 -1.69
CA VAL A 214 10.20 -2.21 -2.11
C VAL A 214 9.41 -3.35 -1.50
N GLU A 215 8.58 -3.04 -0.50
CA GLU A 215 7.73 -4.03 0.13
C GLU A 215 6.37 -4.08 -0.59
N VAL A 216 5.97 -5.26 -1.06
CA VAL A 216 4.65 -5.50 -1.66
C VAL A 216 3.54 -5.48 -0.59
N ASN A 217 3.91 -5.35 0.69
CA ASN A 217 2.99 -5.30 1.83
C ASN A 217 2.57 -3.88 2.25
N ASP A 218 3.12 -2.84 1.62
CA ASP A 218 2.69 -1.45 1.82
C ASP A 218 1.50 -1.06 0.93
N VAL A 219 0.73 -2.04 0.45
CA VAL A 219 -0.52 -1.76 -0.25
C VAL A 219 -1.50 -1.19 0.77
N PRO A 220 -1.92 0.08 0.63
CA PRO A 220 -2.85 0.66 1.56
C PRO A 220 -4.17 -0.09 1.48
N ILE A 221 -4.61 -0.62 2.63
CA ILE A 221 -5.87 -1.37 2.73
C ILE A 221 -7.07 -0.44 2.71
N VAL A 222 -6.92 0.75 3.27
CA VAL A 222 -7.96 1.78 3.32
C VAL A 222 -7.36 3.11 2.89
N MET A 223 -8.04 3.75 1.95
CA MET A 223 -7.75 5.10 1.49
C MET A 223 -8.89 6.00 1.93
N LEU A 224 -8.58 7.00 2.75
CA LEU A 224 -9.53 7.96 3.27
C LEU A 224 -9.30 9.30 2.58
N GLY A 225 -10.39 9.97 2.20
CA GLY A 225 -10.37 11.32 1.68
C GLY A 225 -10.99 12.27 2.69
N LEU A 226 -10.20 13.17 3.26
CA LEU A 226 -10.69 14.24 4.13
C LEU A 226 -10.98 15.48 3.29
N PHE A 227 -12.21 15.98 3.32
CA PHE A 227 -12.62 17.11 2.50
C PHE A 227 -13.37 18.19 3.28
N SER A 228 -13.30 19.42 2.79
CA SER A 228 -13.99 20.57 3.39
C SER A 228 -15.24 20.94 2.60
N LYS A 229 -16.37 21.05 3.31
CA LYS A 229 -17.63 21.61 2.80
C LYS A 229 -17.59 23.14 2.71
N ASP A 230 -16.65 23.78 3.41
CA ASP A 230 -16.39 25.23 3.32
C ASP A 230 -14.90 25.50 3.00
N PRO A 231 -14.55 25.57 1.70
CA PRO A 231 -13.17 25.81 1.27
C PRO A 231 -12.59 27.16 1.72
N LYS A 232 -13.42 28.12 2.12
CA LYS A 232 -12.94 29.44 2.61
C LYS A 232 -12.48 29.36 4.05
N LEU A 233 -13.05 28.46 4.84
CA LEU A 233 -12.66 28.23 6.24
C LEU A 233 -11.56 27.19 6.36
N TYR A 234 -11.66 26.10 5.61
CA TYR A 234 -10.66 25.02 5.63
C TYR A 234 -10.26 24.71 4.19
N ASN A 235 -9.08 25.20 3.80
CA ASN A 235 -8.43 24.79 2.56
C ASN A 235 -7.55 23.56 2.84
N ASP A 236 -6.82 23.10 1.82
CA ASP A 236 -5.96 21.92 1.91
C ASP A 236 -4.88 22.05 3.01
N TYR A 237 -4.43 23.25 3.35
CA TYR A 237 -3.49 23.50 4.45
C TYR A 237 -4.10 23.15 5.82
N GLU A 238 -5.28 23.68 6.14
CA GLU A 238 -5.92 23.41 7.41
C GLU A 238 -6.36 21.94 7.49
N LEU A 239 -6.86 21.38 6.39
CA LEU A 239 -7.18 19.94 6.28
C LEU A 239 -5.96 19.06 6.55
N THR A 240 -4.78 19.44 6.06
CA THR A 240 -3.53 18.68 6.29
C THR A 240 -3.21 18.59 7.79
N ARG A 241 -3.48 19.63 8.57
CA ARG A 241 -3.28 19.58 10.02
C ARG A 241 -4.20 18.55 10.68
N PHE A 242 -5.49 18.54 10.33
CA PHE A 242 -6.43 17.54 10.83
C PHE A 242 -6.04 16.13 10.37
N ALA A 243 -5.63 15.98 9.11
CA ALA A 243 -5.18 14.71 8.56
C ALA A 243 -3.96 14.14 9.29
N ASN A 244 -3.00 14.98 9.70
CA ASN A 244 -1.85 14.50 10.48
C ASN A 244 -2.26 14.00 11.88
N GLU A 245 -3.20 14.67 12.55
CA GLU A 245 -3.72 14.20 13.85
C GLU A 245 -4.55 12.92 13.71
N ILE A 246 -5.34 12.81 12.64
CA ILE A 246 -6.05 11.57 12.30
C ILE A 246 -5.04 10.46 12.00
N ALA A 247 -4.02 10.72 11.21
CA ALA A 247 -2.97 9.75 10.90
C ALA A 247 -2.30 9.23 12.16
N ASN A 248 -1.95 10.12 13.10
CA ASN A 248 -1.39 9.75 14.41
C ASN A 248 -2.34 8.88 15.25
N SER A 249 -3.66 9.09 15.12
CA SER A 249 -4.67 8.31 15.83
C SER A 249 -4.86 6.94 15.20
N LEU A 250 -4.96 6.89 13.86
CA LEU A 250 -5.04 5.64 13.08
C LEU A 250 -3.79 4.78 13.24
N GLN A 251 -2.61 5.39 13.36
CA GLN A 251 -1.35 4.70 13.57
C GLN A 251 -1.30 3.91 14.90
N ARG A 252 -2.17 4.23 15.86
CA ARG A 252 -2.28 3.53 17.15
C ARG A 252 -3.16 2.28 17.09
N ILE A 253 -3.90 2.08 15.99
CA ILE A 253 -4.71 0.88 15.80
C ILE A 253 -3.78 -0.33 15.75
N GLU A 254 -4.16 -1.39 16.47
CA GLU A 254 -3.40 -2.63 16.47
C GLU A 254 -3.37 -3.19 15.03
N ASN A 255 -2.24 -3.78 14.63
CA ASN A 255 -2.08 -4.37 13.29
C ASN A 255 -2.06 -3.36 12.12
N THR A 256 -2.08 -2.05 12.38
CA THR A 256 -1.73 -1.03 11.38
C THR A 256 -0.21 -0.91 11.23
N SER A 257 0.26 -0.88 9.98
CA SER A 257 1.65 -0.61 9.61
C SER A 257 1.80 0.90 9.40
N GLU A 258 2.04 1.36 8.19
CA GLU A 258 2.27 2.76 7.90
C GLU A 258 0.97 3.52 7.62
N VAL A 259 0.79 4.69 8.26
CA VAL A 259 -0.26 5.65 7.90
C VAL A 259 0.38 6.90 7.29
N LYS A 260 0.05 7.20 6.03
CA LYS A 260 0.57 8.37 5.31
C LYS A 260 -0.52 9.38 5.00
N VAL A 261 -0.16 10.66 5.06
CA VAL A 261 -0.90 11.74 4.41
C VAL A 261 -0.24 11.97 3.05
N ILE A 262 -0.96 11.64 1.98
CA ILE A 262 -0.43 11.59 0.60
C ILE A 262 -0.37 12.98 -0.02
N ALA A 263 -1.36 13.82 0.25
CA ALA A 263 -1.43 15.15 -0.34
C ALA A 263 -1.95 16.18 0.65
N GLY A 264 -1.47 17.40 0.50
CA GLY A 264 -1.80 18.52 1.37
C GLY A 264 -0.59 19.38 1.67
N ARG A 265 -0.79 20.69 1.78
CA ARG A 265 0.30 21.63 2.06
C ARG A 265 0.72 21.57 3.52
N LYS A 266 2.03 21.40 3.75
CA LYS A 266 2.61 21.38 5.10
C LYS A 266 2.87 22.81 5.59
N ARG A 267 2.82 23.04 6.90
CA ARG A 267 3.24 24.33 7.46
C ARG A 267 4.72 24.57 7.17
N THR A 268 5.03 25.64 6.46
CA THR A 268 6.37 26.06 6.06
C THR A 268 6.58 27.53 6.40
N LEU A 269 7.76 27.85 6.93
CA LEU A 269 8.18 29.23 7.14
C LEU A 269 8.99 29.67 5.92
N THR A 270 8.38 30.47 5.04
CA THR A 270 9.01 30.95 3.81
C THR A 270 9.76 32.25 4.06
N VAL A 271 11.05 32.26 3.76
CA VAL A 271 11.93 33.43 3.91
C VAL A 271 12.15 34.05 2.52
N ASN A 272 11.46 35.16 2.26
CA ASN A 272 11.59 35.89 1.00
C ASN A 272 12.65 36.98 1.15
N LEU A 273 13.81 36.76 0.53
CA LEU A 273 14.96 37.66 0.61
C LEU A 273 14.78 38.89 -0.29
N ASP A 274 15.14 40.07 0.22
CA ASP A 274 15.19 41.30 -0.55
C ASP A 274 16.62 41.57 -1.01
N ALA A 275 16.86 41.44 -2.31
CA ALA A 275 18.18 41.67 -2.91
C ALA A 275 18.72 43.08 -2.67
N THR A 276 17.84 44.08 -2.60
CA THR A 276 18.22 45.48 -2.34
C THR A 276 18.65 45.66 -0.89
N ALA A 277 17.89 45.08 0.04
CA ALA A 277 18.21 45.12 1.46
C ALA A 277 19.51 44.34 1.76
N LEU A 278 19.67 43.15 1.18
CA LEU A 278 20.91 42.38 1.26
C LEU A 278 22.14 43.19 0.84
N ALA A 279 22.06 43.87 -0.32
CA ALA A 279 23.14 44.73 -0.80
C ALA A 279 23.40 45.93 0.12
N ALA A 280 22.34 46.60 0.61
CA ALA A 280 22.46 47.73 1.53
C ALA A 280 23.10 47.33 2.88
N HIS A 281 22.81 46.12 3.33
CA HIS A 281 23.36 45.51 4.54
C HIS A 281 24.61 44.67 4.29
N GLN A 282 25.29 44.80 3.14
CA GLN A 282 26.52 44.05 2.79
C GLN A 282 26.48 42.56 3.16
N THR A 283 25.31 41.95 3.01
CA THR A 283 25.04 40.56 3.42
C THR A 283 24.72 39.76 2.18
N THR A 284 25.28 38.57 2.07
CA THR A 284 25.10 37.67 0.92
C THR A 284 24.02 36.63 1.20
N LEU A 285 23.53 35.98 0.14
CA LEU A 285 22.64 34.82 0.25
C LEU A 285 23.28 33.69 1.08
N SER A 286 24.59 33.48 0.91
CA SER A 286 25.33 32.46 1.64
C SER A 286 25.35 32.74 3.14
N ASP A 287 25.52 34.00 3.55
CA ASP A 287 25.50 34.38 4.98
C ASP A 287 24.14 34.04 5.60
N VAL A 288 23.05 34.32 4.89
CA VAL A 288 21.69 33.96 5.33
C VAL A 288 21.54 32.44 5.46
N TYR A 289 22.00 31.69 4.46
CA TYR A 289 21.92 30.23 4.48
C TYR A 289 22.70 29.64 5.66
N TYR A 290 23.93 30.10 5.90
CA TYR A 290 24.75 29.63 7.01
C TYR A 290 24.14 30.01 8.36
N ALA A 291 23.67 31.25 8.52
CA ALA A 291 23.03 31.69 9.76
C ALA A 291 21.79 30.83 10.10
N LEU A 292 20.95 30.53 9.11
CA LEU A 292 19.78 29.66 9.28
C LEU A 292 20.17 28.21 9.57
N SER A 293 21.19 27.69 8.86
CA SER A 293 21.63 26.31 9.02
C SER A 293 22.27 26.06 10.38
N ASP A 294 23.08 27.00 10.88
CA ASP A 294 23.75 26.92 12.18
C ASP A 294 22.79 27.14 13.35
N SER A 295 21.84 28.08 13.19
CA SER A 295 20.89 28.43 14.26
C SER A 295 19.71 27.47 14.39
N ASN A 296 19.49 26.59 13.40
CA ASN A 296 18.43 25.57 13.44
C ASN A 296 18.97 24.20 13.83
N GLN A 297 19.83 24.16 14.85
CA GLN A 297 20.47 22.95 15.33
C GLN A 297 20.30 22.83 16.84
N LEU A 298 20.00 21.61 17.29
CA LEU A 298 19.91 21.25 18.69
C LEU A 298 20.90 20.13 18.97
N PHE A 299 21.87 20.41 19.85
CA PHE A 299 22.93 19.48 20.21
C PHE A 299 22.86 19.10 21.67
N GLN A 300 23.07 17.82 21.97
CA GLN A 300 23.29 17.37 23.33
C GLN A 300 24.76 17.57 23.70
N VAL A 301 25.03 18.40 24.70
CA VAL A 301 26.40 18.78 25.11
C VAL A 301 26.95 17.82 26.17
N GLY A 302 26.07 17.14 26.91
CA GLY A 302 26.45 16.15 27.91
C GLY A 302 25.40 16.02 29.01
N SER A 303 25.83 15.64 30.21
CA SER A 303 24.97 15.62 31.39
C SER A 303 25.72 16.07 32.62
N VAL A 304 25.04 16.80 33.49
CA VAL A 304 25.56 17.17 34.82
C VAL A 304 24.88 16.27 35.83
N VAL A 305 25.69 15.61 36.66
CA VAL A 305 25.18 14.82 37.78
C VAL A 305 25.23 15.70 39.03
N ASN A 306 24.06 15.92 39.64
CA ASN A 306 23.94 16.57 40.93
C ASN A 306 23.24 15.63 41.90
N ALA A 307 24.00 15.07 42.84
CA ALA A 307 23.55 14.07 43.80
C ALA A 307 22.79 12.89 43.15
N GLU A 308 21.47 12.83 43.30
CA GLU A 308 20.59 11.77 42.79
C GLU A 308 20.00 12.05 41.40
N GLN A 309 20.29 13.20 40.78
CA GLN A 309 19.72 13.59 39.49
C GLN A 309 20.81 13.78 38.43
N GLN A 310 20.61 13.13 37.29
CA GLN A 310 21.36 13.38 36.06
C GLN A 310 20.55 14.31 35.17
N ILE A 311 21.04 15.53 34.97
CA ILE A 311 20.42 16.53 34.10
C ILE A 311 21.13 16.49 32.76
N MET A 312 20.41 16.17 31.68
CA MET A 312 20.97 16.29 30.33
C MET A 312 21.04 17.76 29.90
N LEU A 313 22.20 18.16 29.40
CA LEU A 313 22.43 19.50 28.86
C LEU A 313 22.25 19.46 27.34
N GLN A 314 21.36 20.32 26.85
CA GLN A 314 21.18 20.59 25.42
C GLN A 314 21.54 22.05 25.15
N ALA A 315 22.17 22.30 24.00
CA ALA A 315 22.50 23.64 23.52
C ALA A 315 22.03 23.81 22.07
N GLY A 316 21.80 25.06 21.69
CA GLY A 316 21.14 25.41 20.43
C GLY A 316 19.64 25.58 20.60
N ASP A 317 18.96 25.84 19.50
CA ASP A 317 17.51 26.03 19.44
C ASP A 317 16.98 25.54 18.10
N VAL A 318 15.69 25.22 18.05
CA VAL A 318 14.99 24.90 16.80
C VAL A 318 14.10 26.08 16.44
N LEU A 319 14.29 26.65 15.25
CA LEU A 319 13.55 27.81 14.80
C LEU A 319 12.10 27.43 14.45
N ARG A 320 11.20 27.46 15.45
CA ARG A 320 9.81 27.00 15.33
C ARG A 320 8.81 28.09 14.97
N THR A 321 9.13 29.33 15.32
CA THR A 321 8.21 30.47 15.21
C THR A 321 8.74 31.49 14.22
N LYS A 322 7.81 32.18 13.56
CA LYS A 322 8.12 33.32 12.70
C LYS A 322 8.97 34.36 13.43
N ALA A 323 8.62 34.69 14.67
CA ALA A 323 9.33 35.69 15.47
C ALA A 323 10.79 35.29 15.74
N ALA A 324 11.05 34.01 16.04
CA ALA A 324 12.41 33.51 16.24
C ALA A 324 13.25 33.65 14.95
N ILE A 325 12.67 33.33 13.80
CA ILE A 325 13.33 33.48 12.49
C ILE A 325 13.58 34.96 12.17
N GLU A 326 12.60 35.85 12.41
CA GLU A 326 12.75 37.29 12.17
C GLU A 326 13.84 37.95 13.04
N GLN A 327 14.03 37.44 14.26
CA GLN A 327 15.04 37.92 15.21
C GLN A 327 16.40 37.26 15.05
N LEU A 328 16.55 36.35 14.07
CA LEU A 328 17.83 35.72 13.79
C LEU A 328 18.85 36.77 13.33
N VAL A 329 20.01 36.78 13.99
CA VAL A 329 21.16 37.60 13.57
C VAL A 329 21.86 36.89 12.43
N VAL A 330 21.89 37.51 11.26
CA VAL A 330 22.51 36.93 10.05
C VAL A 330 23.97 37.35 9.92
N ASN A 331 24.26 38.61 10.20
CA ASN A 331 25.60 39.15 10.07
C ASN A 331 25.85 40.29 11.07
N VAL A 332 27.11 40.65 11.31
CA VAL A 332 27.50 41.80 12.13
C VAL A 332 28.46 42.66 11.32
N ILE A 333 28.00 43.86 10.94
CA ILE A 333 28.79 44.79 10.13
C ILE A 333 29.03 46.06 10.93
N ASN A 334 30.30 46.44 11.08
CA ASN A 334 30.72 47.62 11.85
C ASN A 334 30.15 47.64 13.29
N GLY A 335 30.05 46.46 13.92
CA GLY A 335 29.50 46.31 15.27
C GLY A 335 27.96 46.40 15.36
N LYS A 336 27.25 46.49 14.24
CA LYS A 336 25.79 46.43 14.19
C LYS A 336 25.33 45.08 13.66
N SER A 337 24.49 44.41 14.44
CA SER A 337 23.81 43.18 14.02
C SER A 337 22.78 43.48 12.95
N VAL A 338 22.81 42.69 11.88
CA VAL A 338 21.81 42.64 10.82
C VAL A 338 20.87 41.49 11.13
N TYR A 339 19.60 41.79 11.36
CA TYR A 339 18.59 40.76 11.62
C TYR A 339 17.96 40.28 10.32
N LEU A 340 17.46 39.05 10.30
CA LEU A 340 16.81 38.50 9.12
C LEU A 340 15.60 39.33 8.69
N LYS A 341 14.82 39.90 9.63
CA LYS A 341 13.71 40.83 9.34
C LYS A 341 14.12 42.09 8.58
N ASP A 342 15.39 42.49 8.66
CA ASP A 342 15.89 43.71 8.01
C ASP A 342 16.20 43.45 6.52
N ILE A 343 16.42 42.19 6.15
CA ILE A 343 16.85 41.76 4.82
C ILE A 343 15.89 40.76 4.14
N ALA A 344 14.84 40.34 4.85
CA ALA A 344 13.90 39.34 4.38
C ALA A 344 12.50 39.51 4.99
N LYS A 345 11.49 39.05 4.25
CA LYS A 345 10.12 38.92 4.75
C LYS A 345 9.84 37.45 5.07
N VAL A 346 9.51 37.18 6.33
CA VAL A 346 9.15 35.84 6.79
C VAL A 346 7.63 35.66 6.75
N LEU A 347 7.18 34.64 6.02
CA LEU A 347 5.78 34.24 5.93
C LEU A 347 5.60 32.91 6.65
N ASP A 348 4.57 32.82 7.49
CA ASP A 348 4.15 31.57 8.15
C ASP A 348 2.87 31.10 7.48
N GLY A 349 2.91 29.94 6.84
CA GLY A 349 1.79 29.48 6.05
C GLY A 349 2.03 28.12 5.41
N PRO A 350 1.21 27.77 4.41
CA PRO A 350 1.39 26.54 3.66
C PRO A 350 2.66 26.57 2.80
N SER A 351 3.23 25.38 2.58
CA SER A 351 4.25 25.14 1.57
C SER A 351 3.74 25.51 0.17
N GLU A 352 4.66 25.63 -0.78
CA GLU A 352 4.24 25.67 -2.18
C GLU A 352 3.45 24.39 -2.54
N PRO A 353 2.38 24.53 -3.33
CA PRO A 353 1.57 23.40 -3.74
C PRO A 353 2.33 22.55 -4.76
N GLU A 354 2.79 21.37 -4.33
CA GLU A 354 3.34 20.35 -5.23
C GLU A 354 2.22 19.58 -5.96
N ASN A 355 1.09 19.38 -5.28
CA ASN A 355 -0.06 18.62 -5.78
C ASN A 355 -1.36 19.30 -5.37
N TYR A 356 -2.36 19.29 -6.25
CA TYR A 356 -3.73 19.72 -5.95
C TYR A 356 -4.66 18.52 -6.03
N GLN A 357 -5.49 18.33 -4.99
CA GLN A 357 -6.49 17.27 -4.94
C GLN A 357 -7.86 17.84 -4.64
N TRP A 358 -8.85 17.33 -5.36
CA TRP A 358 -10.25 17.76 -5.26
C TRP A 358 -11.13 16.53 -5.27
N LEU A 359 -12.19 16.56 -4.47
CA LEU A 359 -13.28 15.60 -4.55
C LEU A 359 -14.38 16.20 -5.42
N ALA A 360 -14.63 15.56 -6.57
CA ALA A 360 -15.80 15.82 -7.39
C ALA A 360 -16.87 14.79 -7.04
N GLN A 361 -18.00 15.25 -6.49
CA GLN A 361 -19.16 14.39 -6.26
C GLN A 361 -20.11 14.49 -7.46
N SER A 362 -20.57 13.34 -7.95
CA SER A 362 -21.39 13.22 -9.17
C SER A 362 -22.66 14.07 -9.17
N ASP A 363 -23.18 14.40 -7.98
CA ASP A 363 -24.43 15.15 -7.80
C ASP A 363 -24.25 16.66 -7.55
N THR A 364 -23.01 17.17 -7.51
CA THR A 364 -22.73 18.58 -7.23
C THR A 364 -21.66 19.15 -8.16
N THR A 365 -21.87 20.37 -8.65
CA THR A 365 -20.84 21.14 -9.38
C THR A 365 -19.76 21.73 -8.46
N GLN A 366 -19.80 21.43 -7.15
CA GLN A 366 -18.82 21.92 -6.19
C GLN A 366 -17.68 20.92 -6.04
N GLU A 367 -16.47 21.37 -6.34
CA GLU A 367 -15.24 20.66 -6.04
C GLU A 367 -14.81 21.01 -4.60
N HIS A 368 -14.63 19.98 -3.79
CA HIS A 368 -14.16 20.14 -2.41
C HIS A 368 -12.66 19.89 -2.33
N PRO A 369 -11.86 20.78 -1.69
CA PRO A 369 -10.45 20.48 -1.41
C PRO A 369 -10.34 19.17 -0.64
N LEU A 370 -9.39 18.33 -1.05
CA LEU A 370 -9.23 16.97 -0.57
C LEU A 370 -7.80 16.74 -0.05
N VAL A 371 -7.69 16.09 1.09
CA VAL A 371 -6.45 15.54 1.63
C VAL A 371 -6.62 14.04 1.77
N THR A 372 -5.76 13.27 1.08
CA THR A 372 -5.85 11.81 1.09
C THR A 372 -4.94 11.22 2.17
N LEU A 373 -5.49 10.29 2.94
CA LEU A 373 -4.76 9.45 3.89
C LEU A 373 -4.79 8.00 3.42
N SER A 374 -3.69 7.29 3.64
CA SER A 374 -3.56 5.88 3.33
C SER A 374 -3.17 5.10 4.56
N VAL A 375 -3.88 4.01 4.83
CA VAL A 375 -3.61 3.11 5.95
C VAL A 375 -3.14 1.76 5.42
N ALA A 376 -1.93 1.36 5.76
CA ALA A 376 -1.40 0.03 5.46
C ALA A 376 -1.57 -0.92 6.66
N LYS A 377 -1.72 -2.22 6.39
CA LYS A 377 -1.77 -3.26 7.43
C LYS A 377 -0.36 -3.82 7.67
N LYS A 378 -0.11 -4.38 8.85
CA LYS A 378 1.10 -5.18 9.08
C LYS A 378 1.06 -6.47 8.26
N ALA A 379 2.22 -6.95 7.83
CA ALA A 379 2.34 -8.23 7.16
C ALA A 379 1.73 -9.36 8.03
N GLY A 380 1.02 -10.30 7.40
CA GLY A 380 0.36 -11.41 8.09
C GLY A 380 -0.93 -11.08 8.85
N THR A 381 -1.39 -9.81 8.85
CA THR A 381 -2.62 -9.42 9.54
C THR A 381 -3.86 -9.40 8.62
N ASN A 382 -5.05 -9.57 9.22
CA ASN A 382 -6.32 -9.61 8.49
C ASN A 382 -6.76 -8.20 8.07
N ALA A 383 -6.93 -7.99 6.76
CA ALA A 383 -7.31 -6.70 6.19
C ALA A 383 -8.73 -6.25 6.60
N VAL A 384 -9.68 -7.17 6.74
CA VAL A 384 -11.07 -6.88 7.11
C VAL A 384 -11.14 -6.35 8.54
N ALA A 385 -10.40 -6.98 9.46
CA ALA A 385 -10.35 -6.55 10.86
C ALA A 385 -9.78 -5.13 10.99
N VAL A 386 -8.63 -4.87 10.36
CA VAL A 386 -7.99 -3.55 10.41
C VAL A 386 -8.86 -2.50 9.72
N ALA A 387 -9.53 -2.82 8.61
CA ALA A 387 -10.46 -1.89 7.96
C ALA A 387 -11.63 -1.51 8.89
N ASN A 388 -12.23 -2.48 9.58
CA ASN A 388 -13.29 -2.22 10.56
C ASN A 388 -12.82 -1.33 11.72
N ASP A 389 -11.62 -1.57 12.25
CA ASP A 389 -11.04 -0.73 13.31
C ASP A 389 -10.77 0.70 12.82
N VAL A 390 -10.33 0.87 11.58
CA VAL A 390 -10.17 2.17 10.93
C VAL A 390 -11.51 2.88 10.80
N HIS A 391 -12.57 2.20 10.38
CA HIS A 391 -13.91 2.78 10.29
C HIS A 391 -14.45 3.20 11.65
N ALA A 392 -14.27 2.37 12.67
CA ALA A 392 -14.70 2.67 14.03
C ALA A 392 -13.96 3.90 14.60
N MET A 393 -12.64 3.95 14.43
CA MET A 393 -11.83 5.10 14.85
C MET A 393 -12.22 6.37 14.09
N MET A 394 -12.47 6.29 12.78
CA MET A 394 -12.90 7.45 11.98
C MET A 394 -14.29 7.94 12.39
N ALA A 395 -15.21 7.04 12.73
CA ALA A 395 -16.53 7.41 13.24
C ALA A 395 -16.43 8.16 14.59
N ASP A 396 -15.52 7.73 15.48
CA ASP A 396 -15.25 8.43 16.74
C ASP A 396 -14.63 9.82 16.51
N LEU A 397 -13.60 9.89 15.67
CA LEU A 397 -12.92 11.15 15.32
C LEU A 397 -13.86 12.14 14.63
N LYS A 398 -14.76 11.66 13.77
CA LYS A 398 -15.81 12.50 13.17
C LYS A 398 -16.73 13.13 14.21
N THR A 399 -17.00 12.42 15.31
CA THR A 399 -17.91 12.91 16.36
C THR A 399 -17.21 13.84 17.34
N ASN A 400 -15.98 13.50 17.74
CA ASN A 400 -15.30 14.12 18.88
C ASN A 400 -14.21 15.13 18.50
N PHE A 401 -13.67 15.06 17.28
CA PHE A 401 -12.49 15.81 16.85
C PHE A 401 -12.74 16.72 15.64
N LEU A 402 -13.51 16.25 14.65
CA LEU A 402 -13.74 17.02 13.42
C LEU A 402 -14.82 18.10 13.58
N PRO A 403 -14.57 19.34 13.10
CA PRO A 403 -15.60 20.36 12.94
C PRO A 403 -16.68 19.93 11.93
N SER A 404 -17.89 20.47 12.06
CA SER A 404 -19.04 20.13 11.19
C SER A 404 -18.83 20.43 9.70
N GLN A 405 -17.87 21.30 9.36
CA GLN A 405 -17.52 21.67 7.99
C GLN A 405 -16.54 20.69 7.33
N ILE A 406 -15.89 19.83 8.11
CA ILE A 406 -14.94 18.83 7.62
C ILE A 406 -15.65 17.48 7.65
N ASP A 407 -15.57 16.76 6.53
CA ASP A 407 -16.11 15.40 6.44
C ASP A 407 -15.06 14.48 5.80
N TYR A 408 -15.30 13.18 5.89
CA TYR A 408 -14.44 12.19 5.25
C TYR A 408 -15.25 11.29 4.34
N THR A 409 -14.58 10.76 3.33
CA THR A 409 -15.10 9.72 2.45
C THR A 409 -14.09 8.58 2.37
N ILE A 410 -14.58 7.38 2.11
CA ILE A 410 -13.73 6.22 1.85
C ILE A 410 -13.52 6.17 0.34
N LEU A 411 -12.29 6.40 -0.10
CA LEU A 411 -11.91 6.38 -1.52
C LEU A 411 -11.68 4.93 -1.99
N ARG A 412 -11.16 4.10 -1.09
CA ARG A 412 -10.89 2.70 -1.35
C ARG A 412 -10.87 1.92 -0.04
N ASP A 413 -11.45 0.73 -0.06
CA ASP A 413 -11.42 -0.20 1.07
C ASP A 413 -11.30 -1.63 0.56
N TYR A 414 -10.12 -2.22 0.71
CA TYR A 414 -9.88 -3.61 0.35
C TYR A 414 -10.41 -4.60 1.38
N GLY A 415 -10.74 -4.16 2.61
CA GLY A 415 -11.36 -5.00 3.62
C GLY A 415 -12.83 -5.30 3.34
N GLN A 416 -13.52 -4.48 2.54
CA GLN A 416 -14.89 -4.78 2.09
C GLN A 416 -14.94 -5.78 0.92
N THR A 417 -13.87 -5.88 0.15
CA THR A 417 -13.78 -6.74 -1.03
C THR A 417 -13.09 -8.08 -0.77
N ALA A 418 -12.66 -8.35 0.47
CA ALA A 418 -11.77 -9.46 0.85
C ALA A 418 -12.45 -10.54 1.70
#